data_AF-A0A520CGV5-F1
#
_entry.id   AF-A0A520CGV5-F1
#
_cell.length_a   1.000
_cell.length_b   1.000
_cell.length_c   1.000
_cell.angle_alpha   90.00
_cell.angle_beta   90.00
_cell.angle_gamma   90.00
#
_symmetry.space_group_name_H-M   'P 1'
#
loop_
_entity.id
_entity.type
_entity.pdbx_description
1 polymer ?
#
loop_
_entity_poly.entity_id
_entity_poly.type
_entity_poly.pdbx_seq_one_letter_code
_entity_poly.pdbx_strand_id
1 'polypeptide(L)'
;MALSRIWSGFIIVAIVVAAIKCFFFGQSEIFSWMVVGKADDPTNLTKVNGIIETCWTSVELCLKLIGILALFMGFMSIAERAGGIRLLSRIVGPFFSKLFPEIPKGHPSMGHMIM
;
A
#
# COMPACT_ATOMS: atom_id res chain seq x y z
N MET A 1 -11.02 -9.58 14.58
CA MET A 1 -10.32 -10.71 15.26
C MET A 1 -10.01 -11.89 14.35
N ALA A 2 -10.83 -12.24 13.34
CA ALA A 2 -10.56 -13.38 12.46
C ALA A 2 -9.26 -13.27 11.65
N LEU A 3 -8.94 -12.07 11.11
CA LEU A 3 -7.76 -11.86 10.26
C LEU A 3 -6.43 -12.12 10.98
N SER A 4 -6.30 -11.66 12.24
CA SER A 4 -5.09 -11.88 13.05
C SER A 4 -4.87 -13.36 13.35
N ARG A 5 -5.94 -14.13 13.60
CA ARG A 5 -5.85 -15.58 13.84
C ARG A 5 -5.40 -16.35 12.60
N ILE A 6 -5.87 -15.95 11.43
CA ILE A 6 -5.47 -16.55 10.14
C ILE A 6 -3.98 -16.31 9.89
N TRP A 7 -3.52 -15.07 10.09
CA TRP A 7 -2.12 -14.70 9.90
C TRP A 7 -1.16 -15.45 10.83
N SER A 8 -1.49 -15.54 12.12
CA SER A 8 -0.69 -16.32 13.07
C SER A 8 -0.65 -17.81 12.69
N GLY A 9 -1.74 -18.36 12.16
CA GLY A 9 -1.78 -19.74 11.66
C GLY A 9 -0.75 -20.01 10.56
N PHE A 10 -0.66 -19.11 9.56
CA PHE A 10 0.32 -19.25 8.48
C PHE A 10 1.77 -19.21 8.97
N ILE A 11 2.09 -18.31 9.90
CA ILE A 11 3.44 -18.18 10.47
C ILE A 11 3.82 -19.45 11.23
N ILE A 12 2.92 -19.99 12.06
CA ILE A 12 3.17 -21.23 12.81
C ILE A 12 3.41 -22.40 11.86
N VAL A 13 2.56 -22.56 10.84
CA VAL A 13 2.73 -23.62 9.84
C VAL A 13 4.06 -23.48 9.10
N ALA A 14 4.46 -22.27 8.71
CA ALA A 14 5.72 -22.02 8.03
C ALA A 14 6.94 -22.43 8.89
N ILE A 15 6.93 -22.09 10.19
CA ILE A 15 8.00 -22.47 11.13
C ILE A 15 8.04 -23.98 11.32
N VAL A 16 6.88 -24.64 11.46
CA VAL A 16 6.80 -26.10 11.62
C VAL A 16 7.35 -26.81 10.38
N VAL A 17 6.96 -26.38 9.18
CA VAL A 17 7.47 -26.95 7.91
C VAL A 17 8.99 -26.74 7.79
N ALA A 18 9.49 -25.55 8.14
CA ALA A 18 10.91 -25.24 8.13
C ALA A 18 11.70 -26.13 9.10
N ALA A 19 11.18 -26.34 10.32
CA ALA A 19 11.80 -27.21 11.32
C ALA A 19 11.83 -28.68 10.86
N ILE A 20 10.73 -29.19 10.30
CA ILE A 20 10.66 -30.55 9.75
C ILE A 20 11.68 -30.72 8.61
N LYS A 21 11.74 -29.79 7.66
CA LYS A 21 12.73 -29.85 6.57
C LYS A 21 14.17 -29.72 7.07
N CYS A 22 14.43 -28.87 8.06
CA CYS A 22 15.77 -28.72 8.65
C CYS A 22 16.24 -30.04 9.31
N PHE A 23 15.35 -30.74 10.03
CA PHE A 23 15.70 -31.94 10.78
C PHE A 23 15.74 -33.21 9.92
N PHE A 24 14.79 -33.37 8.98
CA PHE A 24 14.71 -34.57 8.13
C PHE A 24 15.56 -34.49 6.86
N PHE A 25 15.75 -33.30 6.28
CA PHE A 25 16.54 -33.11 5.05
C PHE A 25 17.93 -32.50 5.30
N GLY A 26 18.30 -32.19 6.55
CA GLY A 26 19.62 -31.63 6.90
C GLY A 26 19.92 -30.26 6.27
N GLN A 27 18.90 -29.58 5.76
CA GLN A 27 19.03 -28.37 4.95
C GLN A 27 18.99 -27.13 5.87
N SER A 28 20.12 -26.83 6.51
CA SER A 28 20.29 -25.71 7.46
C SER A 28 20.02 -24.33 6.83
N GLU A 29 20.11 -24.22 5.50
CA GLU A 29 19.95 -22.97 4.78
C GLU A 29 18.48 -22.53 4.59
N ILE A 30 17.50 -23.39 4.87
CA ILE A 30 16.07 -23.07 4.72
C ILE A 30 15.66 -21.85 5.55
N PHE A 31 16.13 -21.77 6.80
CA PHE A 31 15.84 -20.61 7.65
C PHE A 31 16.48 -19.33 7.10
N SER A 32 17.70 -19.45 6.56
CA SER A 32 18.40 -18.34 5.93
C SER A 32 17.61 -17.81 4.71
N TRP A 33 17.14 -18.71 3.84
CA TRP A 33 16.35 -18.34 2.66
C TRP A 33 14.99 -17.75 3.00
N MET A 34 14.32 -18.21 4.05
CA MET A 34 13.05 -17.62 4.49
C MET A 34 13.20 -16.18 5.01
N VAL A 35 14.33 -15.86 5.65
CA VAL A 35 14.54 -14.54 6.25
C VAL A 35 15.17 -13.57 5.25
N VAL A 36 16.26 -13.97 4.60
CA VAL A 36 17.12 -13.09 3.78
C VAL A 36 17.20 -13.55 2.32
N GLY A 37 16.69 -14.72 1.98
CA GLY A 37 16.80 -15.28 0.62
C GLY A 37 16.20 -14.36 -0.43
N LYS A 38 16.87 -14.23 -1.57
CA LYS A 38 16.35 -13.53 -2.74
C LYS A 38 15.81 -14.54 -3.75
N ALA A 39 14.73 -14.18 -4.45
CA ALA A 39 14.16 -15.03 -5.50
C ALA A 39 15.11 -15.22 -6.70
N ASP A 40 16.02 -14.27 -6.88
CA ASP A 40 16.96 -14.21 -8.01
C ASP A 40 18.19 -15.10 -7.82
N ASP A 41 18.41 -15.62 -6.60
CA ASP A 41 19.55 -16.48 -6.30
C ASP A 41 19.36 -17.90 -6.87
N PRO A 42 20.33 -18.44 -7.64
CA PRO A 42 20.23 -19.79 -8.21
C PRO A 42 20.26 -20.90 -7.15
N THR A 43 20.68 -20.60 -5.93
CA THR A 43 20.68 -21.50 -4.78
C THR A 43 19.33 -21.55 -4.07
N ASN A 44 18.45 -20.56 -4.29
CA ASN A 44 17.13 -20.51 -3.67
C ASN A 44 16.13 -21.38 -4.45
N LEU A 45 15.93 -22.61 -3.97
CA LEU A 45 15.00 -23.56 -4.56
C LEU A 45 13.53 -23.09 -4.53
N THR A 46 13.19 -22.16 -3.65
CA THR A 46 11.80 -21.67 -3.51
C THR A 46 11.46 -20.56 -4.48
N LYS A 47 12.46 -19.87 -5.07
CA LYS A 47 12.27 -18.69 -5.93
C LYS A 47 11.31 -17.65 -5.34
N VAL A 48 11.31 -17.52 -4.02
CA VAL A 48 10.52 -16.51 -3.28
C VAL A 48 11.46 -15.63 -2.50
N ASN A 49 11.12 -14.35 -2.42
CA ASN A 49 11.82 -13.38 -1.58
C ASN A 49 11.52 -13.63 -0.10
N GLY A 50 12.56 -13.59 0.72
CA GLY A 50 12.47 -13.67 2.15
C GLY A 50 11.77 -12.46 2.76
N ILE A 51 11.47 -12.58 4.06
CA ILE A 51 10.70 -11.57 4.79
C ILE A 51 11.41 -10.20 4.78
N ILE A 52 12.74 -10.17 4.91
CA ILE A 52 13.48 -8.90 4.95
C ILE A 52 13.46 -8.19 3.59
N GLU A 53 13.67 -8.91 2.50
CA GLU A 53 13.69 -8.33 1.16
C GLU A 53 12.30 -7.77 0.77
N THR A 54 11.23 -8.50 1.12
CA THR A 54 9.85 -8.04 0.89
C THR A 54 9.51 -6.80 1.71
N CYS A 55 10.00 -6.70 2.96
CA CYS A 55 9.89 -5.48 3.77
C CYS A 55 10.60 -4.29 3.11
N TRP A 56 11.83 -4.49 2.63
CA TRP A 56 12.58 -3.42 1.94
C TRP A 56 11.87 -2.94 0.68
N THR A 57 11.38 -3.88 -0.13
CA THR A 57 10.57 -3.58 -1.33
C THR A 57 9.34 -2.75 -0.98
N SER A 58 8.65 -3.09 0.12
CA SER A 58 7.48 -2.35 0.60
C SER A 58 7.83 -0.93 1.05
N VAL A 59 8.95 -0.75 1.76
CA VAL A 59 9.44 0.57 2.18
C VAL A 59 9.80 1.44 0.98
N GLU A 60 10.53 0.88 0.00
CA GLU A 60 10.90 1.59 -1.22
C GLU A 60 9.66 2.03 -2.01
N LEU A 61 8.66 1.15 -2.11
CA LEU A 61 7.37 1.47 -2.74
C LEU A 61 6.67 2.61 -1.99
N CYS A 62 6.58 2.54 -0.67
CA CYS A 62 5.98 3.60 0.15
C CYS A 62 6.69 4.94 -0.04
N LEU A 63 8.02 4.97 -0.04
CA LEU A 63 8.79 6.20 -0.27
C LEU A 63 8.56 6.79 -1.66
N LYS A 64 8.51 5.95 -2.70
CA LYS A 64 8.16 6.35 -4.06
C LYS A 64 6.75 6.97 -4.11
N LEU A 65 5.79 6.34 -3.43
CA LEU A 65 4.40 6.83 -3.37
C LEU A 65 4.26 8.14 -2.58
N ILE A 66 5.00 8.30 -1.47
CA ILE A 66 4.98 9.54 -0.70
C ILE A 66 5.48 10.71 -1.54
N GLY A 67 6.55 10.53 -2.32
CA GLY A 67 7.10 11.57 -3.18
C GLY A 67 6.09 12.07 -4.21
N ILE A 68 5.41 11.15 -4.92
CA ILE A 68 4.40 11.53 -5.91
C ILE A 68 3.18 12.18 -5.25
N LEU A 69 2.69 11.67 -4.12
CA LEU A 69 1.56 12.26 -3.39
C LEU A 69 1.88 13.67 -2.87
N ALA A 70 3.08 13.88 -2.31
CA ALA A 70 3.52 15.20 -1.85
C ALA A 70 3.57 16.23 -2.98
N LEU A 71 4.02 15.81 -4.17
CA LEU A 71 4.04 16.65 -5.38
C LEU A 71 2.61 17.02 -5.83
N PHE A 72 1.69 16.06 -5.90
CA PHE A 72 0.29 16.34 -6.24
C PHE A 72 -0.42 17.22 -5.20
N MET A 73 -0.16 16.98 -3.91
CA MET A 73 -0.66 17.84 -2.83
C MET A 73 -0.13 19.27 -2.94
N GLY A 74 1.15 19.43 -3.33
CA GLY A 74 1.74 20.74 -3.63
C GLY A 74 1.04 21.45 -4.80
N PHE A 75 0.78 20.75 -5.90
CA PHE A 75 0.02 21.32 -7.03
C PHE A 75 -1.41 21.70 -6.65
N MET A 76 -2.11 20.86 -5.88
CA MET A 76 -3.44 21.16 -5.35
C MET A 76 -3.44 22.41 -4.47
N SER A 77 -2.44 22.57 -3.59
CA SER A 77 -2.27 23.75 -2.74
C SER A 77 -2.07 25.03 -3.56
N ILE A 78 -1.29 24.95 -4.65
CA ILE A 78 -1.11 26.08 -5.58
C ILE A 78 -2.42 26.38 -6.33
N ALA A 79 -3.12 25.35 -6.82
CA ALA A 79 -4.41 25.49 -7.50
C ALA A 79 -5.50 26.07 -6.58
N GLU A 80 -5.48 25.73 -5.30
CA GLU A 80 -6.37 26.31 -4.29
C GLU A 80 -6.10 27.81 -4.13
N ARG A 81 -4.84 28.18 -3.90
CA ARG A 81 -4.41 29.57 -3.71
C ARG A 81 -4.64 30.44 -4.95
N ALA A 82 -4.49 29.86 -6.14
CA ALA A 82 -4.78 30.52 -7.41
C ALA A 82 -6.28 30.65 -7.71
N GLY A 83 -7.17 30.12 -6.85
CA GLY A 83 -8.62 30.13 -7.07
C GLY A 83 -9.11 29.09 -8.09
N GLY A 84 -8.23 28.22 -8.59
CA GLY A 84 -8.54 27.16 -9.55
C GLY A 84 -9.57 26.16 -9.01
N ILE A 85 -9.51 25.81 -7.73
CA ILE A 85 -10.50 24.93 -7.08
C ILE A 85 -11.90 25.59 -7.05
N ARG A 86 -11.96 26.91 -6.92
CA ARG A 86 -13.22 27.66 -6.95
C ARG A 86 -13.80 27.78 -8.36
N LEU A 87 -12.95 27.82 -9.38
CA LEU A 87 -13.36 27.74 -10.78
C LEU A 87 -13.88 26.32 -11.11
N LEU A 88 -13.14 25.29 -10.71
CA LEU A 88 -13.47 23.90 -10.96
C LEU A 88 -14.80 23.51 -10.28
N SER A 89 -15.00 23.90 -9.02
CA SER A 89 -16.28 23.65 -8.32
C SER A 89 -17.48 24.32 -9.00
N ARG A 90 -17.29 25.47 -9.67
CA ARG A 90 -18.36 26.12 -10.43
C ARG A 90 -18.66 25.40 -11.75
N ILE A 91 -17.64 24.84 -12.40
CA ILE A 91 -17.78 24.05 -13.64
C ILE A 91 -18.45 22.69 -13.36
N VAL A 92 -18.04 22.00 -12.29
CA VAL A 92 -18.54 20.66 -11.95
C VAL A 92 -19.80 20.71 -11.06
N GLY A 93 -20.12 21.87 -10.47
CA GLY A 93 -21.34 22.13 -9.71
C GLY A 93 -22.66 21.65 -10.35
N PRO A 94 -22.95 21.91 -11.64
CA PRO A 94 -24.17 21.39 -12.28
C PRO A 94 -24.23 19.86 -12.34
N PHE A 95 -23.08 19.18 -12.47
CA PHE A 95 -23.00 17.72 -12.45
C PHE A 95 -23.29 17.16 -11.05
N PHE A 96 -22.62 17.68 -10.01
CA PHE A 96 -22.86 17.24 -8.63
C PHE A 96 -24.26 17.57 -8.12
N SER A 97 -24.87 18.69 -8.56
CA SER A 97 -26.25 19.02 -8.18
C SER A 97 -27.30 18.05 -8.74
N LYS A 98 -26.98 17.32 -9.82
CA LYS A 98 -27.80 16.20 -10.32
C LYS A 98 -27.54 14.89 -9.57
N LEU A 99 -26.30 14.66 -9.15
CA LEU A 99 -25.90 13.43 -8.46
C LEU A 99 -26.34 13.44 -6.98
N PHE A 100 -26.30 14.61 -6.33
CA PHE A 100 -26.67 14.84 -4.94
C PHE A 100 -27.66 16.02 -4.82
N PRO A 101 -28.96 15.77 -5.05
CA PRO A 101 -29.98 16.82 -5.03
C PRO A 101 -30.26 17.43 -3.64
N GLU A 102 -29.80 16.81 -2.55
CA GLU A 102 -30.02 17.30 -1.17
C GLU A 102 -29.01 18.37 -0.71
N ILE A 103 -27.93 18.64 -1.46
CA ILE A 103 -26.88 19.59 -1.05
C ILE A 103 -27.10 20.98 -1.72
N PRO A 104 -27.38 22.05 -0.95
CA PRO A 104 -27.68 23.37 -1.52
C PRO A 104 -26.51 23.99 -2.30
N LYS A 105 -26.83 24.75 -3.34
CA LYS A 105 -25.85 25.46 -4.18
C LYS A 105 -25.04 26.47 -3.34
N GLY A 106 -23.71 26.31 -3.31
CA GLY A 106 -22.80 27.24 -2.64
C GLY A 106 -22.44 26.87 -1.19
N HIS A 107 -22.82 25.69 -0.71
CA HIS A 107 -22.39 25.22 0.61
C HIS A 107 -20.86 24.96 0.62
N PRO A 108 -20.11 25.43 1.64
CA PRO A 108 -18.65 25.29 1.71
C PRO A 108 -18.15 23.83 1.66
N SER A 109 -19.02 22.87 1.97
CA SER A 109 -18.71 21.43 1.82
C SER A 109 -18.45 21.00 0.37
N MET A 110 -18.93 21.72 -0.64
CA MET A 110 -18.64 21.43 -2.05
C MET A 110 -17.17 21.67 -2.39
N GLY A 111 -16.52 22.64 -1.74
CA GLY A 111 -15.07 22.86 -1.86
C GLY A 111 -14.27 21.80 -1.12
N HIS A 112 -14.72 21.42 0.08
CA HIS A 112 -14.08 20.38 0.90
C HIS A 112 -14.31 18.94 0.40
N MET A 113 -15.31 18.68 -0.44
CA MET A 113 -15.49 17.39 -1.12
C MET A 113 -14.63 17.25 -2.38
N ILE A 114 -14.10 18.37 -2.90
CA ILE A 114 -13.26 18.42 -4.10
C ILE A 114 -11.77 18.53 -3.74
N MET A 115 -11.43 19.04 -2.55
CA MET A 115 -10.11 18.84 -1.93
C MET A 115 -9.95 17.41 -1.44
#